data_AF-A0A973I6Z1-F1
#
_entry.id   AF-A0A973I6Z1-F1
#
_cell.length_a   1.000
_cell.length_b   1.000
_cell.length_c   1.000
_cell.angle_alpha   90.00
_cell.angle_beta   90.00
_cell.angle_gamma   90.00
#
_symmetry.space_group_name_H-M   'P 1'
#
loop_
_entity.id
_entity.type
_entity.pdbx_description
1 polymer ?
#
loop_
_entity_poly.entity_id
_entity_poly.type
_entity_poly.pdbx_seq_one_letter_code
_entity_poly.pdbx_strand_id
1 'polypeptide(L)'
;MKFITPATSNAQTGVYFTTKRVGIQSITPLTPPEEGDVCRCLRQCIRPLPAFTDEDGGDLYKNDLYSQYINTLTGGTVEIEIFKNGVSLGLVTDNTYGIRFEDTTNNYAGYVWVWFKVWQTSGYGNYYFVIRNKNGAGTVKIEEISPTFTLKKYTERAAHGTVRIETVQKGKLKHWKNYVAPVWAQQIRFYGSLKLTGNVIENDKVVSSLDTRKSIQIKDQLRPEYELQLIMPGAESTFSVLYDYLFAETVLVSDYNIFNFVHQPNLPGAQNYRSIPLKRTGTEFTPSRKARRKTFNIAMEYDYDNVFKINC
;
A
#
# COMPACT_ATOMS: atom_id res chain seq x y z
N MET A 1 81.86 -19.18 9.20
CA MET A 1 81.52 -18.94 7.77
C MET A 1 80.92 -20.22 7.22
N LYS A 2 79.59 -20.30 7.16
CA LYS A 2 78.82 -21.41 6.58
C LYS A 2 77.82 -20.76 5.63
N PHE A 3 77.98 -21.03 4.35
CA PHE A 3 77.10 -20.53 3.29
C PHE A 3 75.78 -21.29 3.35
N ILE A 4 74.68 -20.56 3.53
CA ILE A 4 73.32 -21.08 3.45
C ILE A 4 72.90 -20.99 1.98
N THR A 5 72.80 -22.14 1.33
CA THR A 5 72.19 -22.31 0.00
C THR A 5 70.68 -22.04 0.06
N PRO A 6 70.10 -21.28 -0.88
CA PRO A 6 68.66 -21.09 -0.95
C PRO A 6 67.96 -22.36 -1.47
N ALA A 7 66.87 -22.73 -0.81
CA ALA A 7 66.03 -23.86 -1.13
C ALA A 7 65.30 -23.67 -2.46
N THR A 8 65.27 -24.74 -3.24
CA THR A 8 64.55 -24.93 -4.50
C THR A 8 63.06 -24.62 -4.37
N SER A 9 62.56 -23.72 -5.22
CA SER A 9 61.13 -23.43 -5.37
C SER A 9 60.40 -24.65 -5.93
N ASN A 10 59.45 -25.20 -5.17
CA ASN A 10 58.51 -26.19 -5.69
C ASN A 10 57.65 -25.56 -6.79
N ALA A 11 57.62 -26.19 -7.96
CA ALA A 11 56.74 -25.82 -9.05
C ALA A 11 55.27 -25.95 -8.60
N GLN A 12 54.52 -24.85 -8.65
CA GLN A 12 53.08 -24.87 -8.45
C GLN A 12 52.43 -25.63 -9.61
N THR A 13 51.95 -26.84 -9.36
CA THR A 13 51.02 -27.54 -10.25
C THR A 13 49.74 -26.73 -10.33
N GLY A 14 49.49 -26.12 -11.49
CA GLY A 14 48.25 -25.40 -11.78
C GLY A 14 47.04 -26.30 -11.58
N VAL A 15 46.20 -25.98 -10.61
CA VAL A 15 44.87 -26.58 -10.45
C VAL A 15 43.98 -25.96 -11.52
N TYR A 16 43.79 -26.65 -12.64
CA TYR A 16 42.83 -26.26 -13.65
C TYR A 16 41.42 -26.56 -13.12
N PHE A 17 40.72 -25.53 -12.64
CA PHE A 17 39.28 -25.61 -12.42
C PHE A 17 38.59 -25.68 -13.78
N THR A 18 38.14 -26.88 -14.17
CA THR A 18 37.30 -27.06 -15.35
C THR A 18 35.91 -26.54 -15.02
N THR A 19 35.62 -25.29 -15.40
CA THR A 19 34.25 -24.80 -15.42
C THR A 19 33.54 -25.47 -16.59
N LYS A 20 32.94 -26.63 -16.32
CA LYS A 20 31.97 -27.23 -17.24
C LYS A 20 30.85 -26.20 -17.38
N ARG A 21 30.87 -25.42 -18.48
CA ARG A 21 29.80 -24.47 -18.82
C ARG A 21 28.54 -25.30 -19.02
N VAL A 22 27.71 -25.38 -17.98
CA VAL A 22 26.32 -25.77 -18.12
C VAL A 22 25.73 -24.80 -19.12
N GLY A 23 25.22 -25.30 -20.25
CA GLY A 23 24.64 -24.49 -21.30
C GLY A 23 23.61 -23.55 -20.69
N ILE A 24 23.90 -22.25 -20.74
CA ILE A 24 22.91 -21.21 -20.49
C ILE A 24 21.79 -21.51 -21.48
N GLN A 25 20.57 -21.75 -20.99
CA GLN A 25 19.43 -21.91 -21.89
C GLN A 25 19.40 -20.69 -22.80
N SER A 26 19.49 -20.93 -24.10
CA SER A 26 19.32 -19.89 -25.11
C SER A 26 17.97 -19.25 -24.85
N ILE A 27 17.98 -18.03 -24.32
CA ILE A 27 16.78 -17.21 -24.19
C ILE A 27 16.37 -16.95 -25.63
N THR A 28 15.34 -17.66 -26.10
CA THR A 28 14.74 -17.37 -27.40
C THR A 28 14.38 -15.89 -27.40
N PRO A 29 14.97 -15.05 -28.27
CA PRO A 29 14.59 -13.66 -28.33
C PRO A 29 13.10 -13.64 -28.68
N LEU A 30 12.29 -13.08 -27.78
CA LEU A 30 10.89 -12.80 -28.04
C LEU A 30 10.85 -11.97 -29.32
N THR A 31 10.24 -12.54 -30.37
CA THR A 31 9.96 -11.83 -31.61
C THR A 31 9.22 -10.55 -31.23
N PRO A 32 9.75 -9.37 -31.56
CA PRO A 32 9.08 -8.13 -31.22
C PRO A 32 7.69 -8.14 -31.87
N PRO A 33 6.63 -7.71 -31.14
CA PRO A 33 5.30 -7.61 -31.71
C PRO A 33 5.35 -6.68 -32.93
N GLU A 34 4.61 -7.06 -33.98
CA GLU A 34 4.48 -6.29 -35.22
C GLU A 34 4.20 -4.81 -34.95
N GLU A 35 4.81 -3.97 -35.78
CA GLU A 35 4.86 -2.51 -35.69
C GLU A 35 3.52 -1.87 -35.31
N GLY A 36 3.39 -1.52 -34.03
CA GLY A 36 2.58 -0.38 -33.63
C GLY A 36 3.48 0.85 -33.52
N ASP A 37 3.00 2.01 -33.99
CA ASP A 37 3.66 3.34 -33.91
C ASP A 37 4.11 3.78 -32.50
N VAL A 38 3.85 2.97 -31.48
CA VAL A 38 4.23 3.23 -30.10
C VAL A 38 5.10 2.07 -29.62
N CYS A 39 6.41 2.32 -29.57
CA CYS A 39 7.36 1.46 -28.87
C CYS A 39 6.98 1.45 -27.37
N ARG A 40 6.11 0.53 -26.96
CA ARG A 40 5.81 0.30 -25.54
C ARG A 40 7.00 -0.44 -24.95
N CYS A 41 7.59 0.08 -23.88
CA CYS A 41 8.55 -0.68 -23.11
C CYS A 41 7.89 -2.00 -22.67
N LEU A 42 8.31 -3.13 -23.26
CA LEU A 42 7.79 -4.48 -22.97
C LEU A 42 7.94 -4.87 -21.49
N ARG A 43 8.82 -4.20 -20.75
CA ARG A 43 8.88 -4.23 -19.29
C ARG A 43 8.57 -2.85 -18.73
N GLN A 44 7.34 -2.67 -18.27
CA GLN A 44 7.05 -1.59 -17.35
C GLN A 44 7.75 -1.90 -16.02
N CYS A 45 8.81 -1.17 -15.69
CA CYS A 45 9.45 -1.27 -14.38
C CYS A 45 8.51 -0.66 -13.32
N ILE A 46 7.53 -1.45 -12.88
CA ILE A 46 6.64 -1.07 -11.79
C ILE A 46 7.50 -0.99 -10.53
N ARG A 47 7.60 0.21 -9.97
CA ARG A 47 8.35 0.42 -8.73
C ARG A 47 7.59 -0.27 -7.58
N PRO A 48 8.26 -1.07 -6.73
CA PRO A 48 7.60 -1.66 -5.58
C PRO A 48 7.13 -0.57 -4.58
N LEU A 49 6.00 -0.83 -3.93
CA LEU A 49 5.45 0.03 -2.89
C LEU A 49 6.31 -0.07 -1.62
N PRO A 50 6.57 1.03 -0.91
CA PRO A 50 7.27 0.95 0.37
C PRO A 50 6.41 0.23 1.41
N ALA A 51 7.02 -0.61 2.23
CA ALA A 51 6.43 -1.17 3.43
C ALA A 51 7.45 -1.05 4.58
N PHE A 52 6.98 -0.67 5.76
CA PHE A 52 7.84 -0.46 6.92
C PHE A 52 7.41 -1.27 8.13
N THR A 53 8.41 -1.56 8.95
CA THR A 53 8.25 -2.14 10.27
C THR A 53 9.37 -1.63 11.16
N ASP A 54 9.07 -1.37 12.44
CA ASP A 54 10.11 -1.22 13.46
C ASP A 54 10.51 -2.59 14.00
N GLU A 55 11.53 -2.61 14.86
CA GLU A 55 12.04 -3.88 15.42
C GLU A 55 11.26 -4.32 16.67
N ASP A 56 10.31 -3.50 17.13
CA ASP A 56 9.54 -3.72 18.37
C ASP A 56 8.12 -4.24 18.09
N GLY A 57 7.54 -3.94 16.92
CA GLY A 57 6.21 -4.35 16.48
C GLY A 57 5.04 -3.65 17.18
N GLY A 58 5.29 -2.84 18.22
CA GLY A 58 4.25 -2.23 19.06
C GLY A 58 3.66 -0.93 18.50
N ASP A 59 4.41 -0.19 17.69
CA ASP A 59 3.97 1.12 17.20
C ASP A 59 3.26 0.99 15.85
N LEU A 60 1.93 1.10 15.86
CA LEU A 60 1.10 1.06 14.65
C LEU A 60 1.42 2.18 13.66
N TYR A 61 2.10 3.26 14.05
CA TYR A 61 2.55 4.31 13.12
C TYR A 61 3.77 3.90 12.30
N LYS A 62 4.59 2.98 12.84
CA LYS A 62 5.85 2.51 12.25
C LYS A 62 5.71 1.16 11.55
N ASN A 63 4.71 0.39 11.96
CA ASN A 63 4.41 -0.93 11.42
C ASN A 63 3.21 -0.85 10.49
N ASP A 64 3.40 -1.32 9.27
CA ASP A 64 2.33 -1.42 8.29
C ASP A 64 1.67 -2.81 8.36
N LEU A 65 0.51 -2.92 7.74
CA LEU A 65 -0.14 -4.20 7.42
C LEU A 65 -0.69 -4.18 6.00
N TYR A 66 -0.67 -5.31 5.32
CA TYR A 66 -1.33 -5.47 4.02
C TYR A 66 -2.34 -6.59 4.11
N SER A 67 -3.49 -6.43 3.48
CA SER A 67 -4.54 -7.43 3.54
C SER A 67 -5.00 -7.78 2.13
N GLN A 68 -5.22 -9.08 1.91
CA GLN A 68 -5.72 -9.64 0.66
C GLN A 68 -6.75 -10.72 0.98
N TYR A 69 -7.85 -10.73 0.24
CA TYR A 69 -8.92 -11.69 0.45
C TYR A 69 -9.64 -12.03 -0.85
N ILE A 70 -10.28 -13.19 -0.85
CA ILE A 70 -10.99 -13.78 -1.99
C ILE A 70 -12.29 -14.43 -1.51
N ASN A 71 -13.35 -14.36 -2.32
CA ASN A 71 -14.52 -15.19 -2.11
C ASN A 71 -14.14 -16.64 -2.46
N THR A 72 -14.42 -17.60 -1.59
CA THR A 72 -14.14 -19.02 -1.84
C THR A 72 -15.19 -19.63 -2.78
N LEU A 73 -14.80 -20.68 -3.52
CA LEU A 73 -15.74 -21.46 -4.32
C LEU A 73 -16.35 -22.54 -3.42
N THR A 74 -17.65 -22.82 -3.59
CA THR A 74 -18.29 -23.94 -2.90
C THR A 74 -17.56 -25.24 -3.22
N GLY A 75 -17.09 -25.95 -2.20
CA GLY A 75 -16.28 -27.18 -2.35
C GLY A 75 -14.88 -26.95 -2.93
N GLY A 76 -14.44 -25.70 -3.00
CA GLY A 76 -13.08 -25.31 -3.39
C GLY A 76 -12.11 -25.25 -2.22
N THR A 77 -10.85 -24.99 -2.54
CA THR A 77 -9.77 -24.77 -1.56
C THR A 77 -9.03 -23.47 -1.85
N VAL A 78 -8.51 -22.81 -0.81
CA VAL A 78 -7.74 -21.58 -0.96
C VAL A 78 -6.29 -21.79 -0.56
N GLU A 79 -5.40 -21.52 -1.50
CA GLU A 79 -3.96 -21.53 -1.31
C GLU A 79 -3.43 -20.11 -1.25
N ILE A 80 -2.58 -19.85 -0.25
CA ILE A 80 -1.95 -18.55 -0.02
C ILE A 80 -0.46 -18.80 -0.08
N GLU A 81 0.27 -18.01 -0.87
CA GLU A 81 1.70 -18.16 -1.09
C GLU A 81 2.39 -16.80 -0.96
N ILE A 82 3.58 -16.81 -0.37
CA ILE A 82 4.43 -15.63 -0.22
C ILE A 82 5.70 -15.80 -1.07
N PHE A 83 6.07 -14.74 -1.77
CA PHE A 83 7.30 -14.69 -2.55
C PHE A 83 8.23 -13.62 -2.01
N LYS A 84 9.52 -13.94 -1.90
CA LYS A 84 10.58 -13.00 -1.55
C LYS A 84 11.60 -12.92 -2.68
N ASN A 85 11.83 -11.72 -3.20
CA ASN A 85 12.77 -11.46 -4.30
C ASN A 85 12.56 -12.39 -5.51
N GLY A 86 11.30 -12.74 -5.81
CA GLY A 86 10.93 -13.64 -6.90
C GLY A 86 11.02 -15.15 -6.58
N VAL A 87 11.40 -15.52 -5.36
CA VAL A 87 11.48 -16.92 -4.91
C VAL A 87 10.32 -17.22 -3.96
N SER A 88 9.61 -18.32 -4.18
CA SER A 88 8.56 -18.77 -3.25
C SER A 88 9.17 -19.17 -1.92
N LEU A 89 8.55 -18.73 -0.81
CA LEU A 89 8.84 -19.22 0.53
C LEU A 89 7.90 -20.36 0.96
N GLY A 90 7.05 -20.84 0.06
CA GLY A 90 6.08 -21.90 0.31
C GLY A 90 4.66 -21.41 0.62
N LEU A 91 3.78 -22.39 0.83
CA LEU A 91 2.37 -22.16 1.17
C LEU A 91 2.26 -21.66 2.61
N VAL A 92 1.38 -20.67 2.81
CA VAL A 92 1.04 -20.11 4.12
C VAL A 92 -0.23 -20.77 4.64
N THR A 93 -0.05 -21.73 5.54
CA THR A 93 -1.15 -22.51 6.14
C THR A 93 -1.52 -22.04 7.54
N ASP A 94 -0.79 -21.07 8.11
CA ASP A 94 -0.93 -20.63 9.51
C ASP A 94 -0.73 -19.11 9.70
N ASN A 95 -0.64 -18.69 10.96
CA ASN A 95 -0.48 -17.28 11.38
C ASN A 95 0.99 -16.82 11.50
N THR A 96 1.93 -17.52 10.86
CA THR A 96 3.38 -17.20 10.92
C THR A 96 3.67 -15.78 10.43
N TYR A 97 3.11 -15.40 9.28
CA TYR A 97 3.38 -14.10 8.64
C TYR A 97 2.35 -13.01 8.99
N GLY A 98 1.32 -13.33 9.77
CA GLY A 98 0.16 -12.46 9.90
C GLY A 98 -1.03 -13.10 10.61
N ILE A 99 -2.22 -12.85 10.07
CA ILE A 99 -3.49 -13.38 10.57
C ILE A 99 -4.25 -13.96 9.37
N ARG A 100 -4.51 -15.27 9.41
CA ARG A 100 -5.33 -15.97 8.44
C ARG A 100 -6.80 -15.85 8.81
N PHE A 101 -7.65 -15.64 7.81
CA PHE A 101 -9.10 -15.60 7.95
C PHE A 101 -9.71 -16.61 6.97
N GLU A 102 -10.63 -17.43 7.45
CA GLU A 102 -11.35 -18.38 6.62
C GLU A 102 -12.74 -18.60 7.24
N ASP A 103 -13.77 -18.36 6.44
CA ASP A 103 -15.17 -18.54 6.83
C ASP A 103 -15.87 -19.33 5.73
N THR A 104 -16.09 -20.59 6.04
CA THR A 104 -16.77 -21.54 5.17
C THR A 104 -18.26 -21.28 5.07
N THR A 105 -18.86 -20.59 6.05
CA THR A 105 -20.30 -20.25 6.04
C THR A 105 -20.58 -19.12 5.07
N ASN A 106 -19.72 -18.10 5.05
CA ASN A 106 -19.86 -16.94 4.17
C ASN A 106 -19.03 -17.05 2.87
N ASN A 107 -18.34 -18.18 2.67
CA ASN A 107 -17.48 -18.48 1.53
C ASN A 107 -16.45 -17.38 1.25
N TYR A 108 -15.59 -17.07 2.22
CA TYR A 108 -14.44 -16.20 2.01
C TYR A 108 -13.20 -16.69 2.75
N ALA A 109 -12.04 -16.34 2.20
CA ALA A 109 -10.75 -16.55 2.83
C ALA A 109 -9.82 -15.38 2.55
N GLY A 110 -8.91 -15.12 3.46
CA GLY A 110 -7.98 -14.01 3.33
C GLY A 110 -6.82 -14.10 4.30
N TYR A 111 -5.90 -13.15 4.14
CA TYR A 111 -4.75 -13.01 4.99
C TYR A 111 -4.46 -11.53 5.22
N VAL A 112 -4.22 -11.18 6.48
CA VAL A 112 -3.64 -9.91 6.87
C VAL A 112 -2.17 -10.15 7.17
N TRP A 113 -1.33 -9.72 6.24
CA TRP A 113 0.12 -9.72 6.33
C TRP A 113 0.56 -8.62 7.30
N VAL A 114 1.18 -9.00 8.40
CA VAL A 114 1.73 -8.06 9.38
C VAL A 114 3.21 -7.92 9.08
N TRP A 115 3.64 -6.77 8.57
CA TRP A 115 5.00 -6.60 8.06
C TRP A 115 6.09 -6.88 9.11
N PHE A 116 5.79 -6.63 10.39
CA PHE A 116 6.62 -7.04 11.51
C PHE A 116 6.85 -8.55 11.59
N LYS A 117 5.79 -9.36 11.51
CA LYS A 117 5.90 -10.83 11.49
C LYS A 117 6.61 -11.34 10.24
N VAL A 118 6.36 -10.72 9.09
CA VAL A 118 7.07 -11.03 7.84
C VAL A 118 8.57 -10.78 7.98
N TRP A 119 8.95 -9.64 8.58
CA TRP A 119 10.35 -9.32 8.85
C TRP A 119 10.96 -10.29 9.88
N GLN A 120 10.28 -10.61 10.97
CA GLN A 120 10.78 -11.57 11.97
C GLN A 120 11.07 -12.95 11.36
N THR A 121 10.22 -13.41 10.45
CA THR A 121 10.35 -14.75 9.84
C THR A 121 11.36 -14.78 8.71
N SER A 122 11.34 -13.77 7.84
CA SER A 122 12.04 -13.81 6.55
C SER A 122 12.96 -12.63 6.30
N GLY A 123 13.02 -11.64 7.18
CA GLY A 123 13.88 -10.45 7.07
C GLY A 123 13.40 -9.43 6.03
N TYR A 124 14.24 -8.42 5.76
CA TYR A 124 13.95 -7.40 4.75
C TYR A 124 14.04 -7.95 3.32
N GLY A 125 13.34 -7.31 2.37
CA GLY A 125 13.33 -7.73 0.96
C GLY A 125 12.14 -7.20 0.15
N ASN A 126 12.04 -7.64 -1.10
CA ASN A 126 10.86 -7.40 -1.92
C ASN A 126 9.90 -8.57 -1.78
N TYR A 127 8.64 -8.27 -1.47
CA TYR A 127 7.60 -9.25 -1.24
C TYR A 127 6.41 -9.04 -2.16
N TYR A 128 5.79 -10.13 -2.59
CA TYR A 128 4.45 -10.12 -3.15
C TYR A 128 3.74 -11.41 -2.72
N PHE A 129 2.42 -11.37 -2.76
CA PHE A 129 1.56 -12.42 -2.25
C PHE A 129 0.65 -12.91 -3.36
N VAL A 130 0.36 -14.20 -3.34
CA VAL A 130 -0.55 -14.82 -4.30
C VAL A 130 -1.62 -15.58 -3.51
N ILE A 131 -2.88 -15.30 -3.81
CA ILE A 131 -4.02 -16.07 -3.31
C ILE A 131 -4.69 -16.77 -4.49
N ARG A 132 -4.86 -18.09 -4.39
CA ARG A 132 -5.48 -18.93 -5.42
C ARG A 132 -6.69 -19.62 -4.85
N ASN A 133 -7.79 -19.55 -5.57
CA ASN A 133 -8.99 -20.30 -5.28
C ASN A 133 -9.14 -21.42 -6.31
N LYS A 134 -9.08 -22.66 -5.82
CA LYS A 134 -9.17 -23.88 -6.61
C LYS A 134 -10.57 -24.48 -6.48
N ASN A 135 -11.10 -25.06 -7.56
CA ASN A 135 -12.32 -25.87 -7.47
C ASN A 135 -12.05 -27.22 -6.78
N GLY A 136 -13.09 -28.02 -6.54
CA GLY A 136 -12.95 -29.36 -5.93
C GLY A 136 -12.09 -30.36 -6.71
N ALA A 137 -11.76 -30.06 -7.97
CA ALA A 137 -10.82 -30.84 -8.79
C ALA A 137 -9.36 -30.31 -8.70
N GLY A 138 -9.08 -29.34 -7.82
CA GLY A 138 -7.76 -28.74 -7.64
C GLY A 138 -7.33 -27.76 -8.74
N THR A 139 -8.23 -27.41 -9.68
CA THR A 139 -7.94 -26.46 -10.77
C THR A 139 -8.10 -25.03 -10.27
N VAL A 140 -7.08 -24.19 -10.46
CA VAL A 140 -7.14 -22.75 -10.14
C VAL A 140 -8.21 -22.07 -11.01
N LYS A 141 -9.18 -21.42 -10.37
CA LYS A 141 -10.25 -20.68 -11.03
C LYS A 141 -10.09 -19.17 -10.90
N ILE A 142 -9.54 -18.72 -9.78
CA ILE A 142 -9.27 -17.32 -9.51
C ILE A 142 -7.88 -17.25 -8.89
N GLU A 143 -7.06 -16.34 -9.39
CA GLU A 143 -5.74 -16.01 -8.85
C GLU A 143 -5.67 -14.49 -8.70
N GLU A 144 -5.30 -14.01 -7.52
CA GLU A 144 -4.99 -12.60 -7.29
C GLU A 144 -3.55 -12.46 -6.82
N ILE A 145 -2.82 -11.58 -7.48
CA ILE A 145 -1.43 -11.26 -7.17
C ILE A 145 -1.40 -9.84 -6.57
N SER A 146 -0.79 -9.70 -5.40
CA SER A 146 -0.61 -8.40 -4.78
C SER A 146 0.40 -7.53 -5.55
N PRO A 147 0.39 -6.20 -5.37
CA PRO A 147 1.55 -5.39 -5.71
C PRO A 147 2.82 -5.92 -5.03
N THR A 148 3.98 -5.62 -5.62
CA THR A 148 5.25 -5.85 -4.96
C THR A 148 5.51 -4.76 -3.93
N PHE A 149 5.90 -5.15 -2.73
CA PHE A 149 6.29 -4.27 -1.63
C PHE A 149 7.78 -4.41 -1.34
N THR A 150 8.46 -3.32 -1.02
CA THR A 150 9.82 -3.35 -0.48
C THR A 150 9.76 -3.12 1.02
N LEU A 151 9.96 -4.19 1.79
CA LEU A 151 9.99 -4.16 3.24
C LEU A 151 11.34 -3.62 3.73
N LYS A 152 11.31 -2.55 4.52
CA LYS A 152 12.49 -1.88 5.09
C LYS A 152 12.28 -1.55 6.57
N LYS A 153 13.39 -1.34 7.29
CA LYS A 153 13.36 -0.79 8.64
C LYS A 153 12.72 0.59 8.63
N TYR A 154 11.78 0.81 9.55
CA TYR A 154 11.23 2.13 9.77
C TYR A 154 12.31 3.08 10.32
N THR A 155 12.49 4.21 9.64
CA THR A 155 13.13 5.40 10.19
C THR A 155 12.37 6.60 9.64
N GLU A 156 12.32 7.71 10.36
CA GLU A 156 11.66 8.93 9.88
C GLU A 156 12.25 9.36 8.52
N ARG A 157 13.56 9.22 8.35
CA ARG A 157 14.25 9.51 7.08
C ARG A 157 13.82 8.58 5.95
N ALA A 158 13.59 7.29 6.21
CA ALA A 158 13.16 6.34 5.19
C ALA A 158 11.67 6.50 4.84
N ALA A 159 10.84 6.87 5.83
CA ALA A 159 9.43 7.13 5.65
C ALA A 159 9.15 8.52 5.03
N HIS A 160 10.11 9.44 5.10
CA HIS A 160 9.99 10.77 4.48
C HIS A 160 9.60 10.70 3.00
N GLY A 161 8.64 11.53 2.58
CA GLY A 161 8.11 11.49 1.22
C GLY A 161 7.09 10.38 0.98
N THR A 162 6.59 9.72 2.03
CA THR A 162 5.53 8.72 1.93
C THR A 162 4.28 9.12 2.69
N VAL A 163 3.15 8.64 2.20
CA VAL A 163 1.85 8.73 2.85
C VAL A 163 1.31 7.32 3.01
N ARG A 164 0.75 7.01 4.17
CA ARG A 164 0.04 5.77 4.43
C ARG A 164 -1.45 6.03 4.34
N ILE A 165 -2.12 5.25 3.52
CA ILE A 165 -3.56 5.23 3.39
C ILE A 165 -4.04 3.96 4.08
N GLU A 166 -4.90 4.13 5.07
CA GLU A 166 -5.53 3.06 5.80
C GLU A 166 -7.00 3.04 5.41
N THR A 167 -7.47 1.91 4.93
CA THR A 167 -8.86 1.72 4.52
C THR A 167 -9.48 0.67 5.40
N VAL A 168 -10.72 0.94 5.82
CA VAL A 168 -11.56 -0.02 6.53
C VAL A 168 -12.80 -0.26 5.68
N GLN A 169 -13.04 -1.52 5.35
CA GLN A 169 -14.13 -1.94 4.51
C GLN A 169 -15.08 -2.86 5.27
N LYS A 170 -16.38 -2.63 5.08
CA LYS A 170 -17.47 -3.42 5.65
C LYS A 170 -18.62 -3.48 4.65
N GLY A 171 -19.29 -4.64 4.58
CA GLY A 171 -20.52 -4.81 3.78
C GLY A 171 -20.34 -5.59 2.48
N LYS A 172 -21.30 -5.50 1.56
CA LYS A 172 -21.30 -6.27 0.31
C LYS A 172 -21.16 -5.34 -0.89
N LEU A 173 -20.14 -5.56 -1.72
CA LEU A 173 -20.11 -4.95 -3.05
C LEU A 173 -20.91 -5.81 -4.03
N LYS A 174 -21.96 -5.24 -4.63
CA LYS A 174 -22.76 -5.90 -5.66
C LYS A 174 -21.86 -6.17 -6.88
N HIS A 175 -21.69 -7.44 -7.25
CA HIS A 175 -20.81 -7.92 -8.34
C HIS A 175 -19.30 -7.91 -8.06
N TRP A 176 -18.89 -7.77 -6.80
CA TRP A 176 -17.48 -7.90 -6.44
C TRP A 176 -17.34 -8.74 -5.18
N LYS A 177 -16.37 -8.39 -4.35
CA LYS A 177 -16.03 -9.11 -3.15
C LYS A 177 -16.98 -8.79 -1.99
N ASN A 178 -17.18 -9.77 -1.11
CA ASN A 178 -18.07 -9.69 0.03
C ASN A 178 -17.26 -9.41 1.31
N TYR A 179 -17.49 -8.26 1.97
CA TYR A 179 -16.88 -7.86 3.26
C TYR A 179 -17.86 -8.06 4.44
N VAL A 180 -18.76 -9.05 4.36
CA VAL A 180 -19.53 -9.48 5.53
C VAL A 180 -18.55 -10.12 6.50
N ALA A 181 -18.20 -9.37 7.55
CA ALA A 181 -17.49 -9.73 8.77
C ALA A 181 -16.41 -10.82 8.58
N PRO A 182 -15.11 -10.55 8.77
CA PRO A 182 -14.55 -9.50 9.63
C PRO A 182 -14.41 -8.13 8.96
N VAL A 183 -14.21 -7.11 9.79
CA VAL A 183 -13.82 -5.76 9.36
C VAL A 183 -12.49 -5.87 8.63
N TRP A 184 -12.46 -5.51 7.35
CA TRP A 184 -11.26 -5.64 6.53
C TRP A 184 -10.48 -4.34 6.54
N ALA A 185 -9.35 -4.34 7.25
CA ALA A 185 -8.44 -3.22 7.29
C ALA A 185 -7.25 -3.47 6.35
N GLN A 186 -6.83 -2.44 5.62
CA GLN A 186 -5.67 -2.48 4.74
C GLN A 186 -4.85 -1.22 4.96
N GLN A 187 -3.53 -1.32 4.97
CA GLN A 187 -2.64 -0.16 5.00
C GLN A 187 -1.66 -0.22 3.83
N ILE A 188 -1.68 0.82 3.00
CA ILE A 188 -0.78 0.87 1.86
C ILE A 188 -0.06 2.21 1.87
N ARG A 189 1.26 2.15 1.70
CA ARG A 189 2.05 3.35 1.55
C ARG A 189 2.33 3.65 0.10
N PHE A 190 2.23 4.93 -0.21
CA PHE A 190 2.60 5.51 -1.48
C PHE A 190 3.65 6.58 -1.27
N TYR A 191 4.45 6.84 -2.30
CA TYR A 191 5.23 8.06 -2.33
C TYR A 191 4.28 9.22 -2.58
N GLY A 192 4.36 10.29 -1.79
CA GLY A 192 3.36 11.35 -1.84
C GLY A 192 3.43 12.32 -0.66
N SER A 193 2.41 13.18 -0.60
CA SER A 193 2.22 14.15 0.47
C SER A 193 0.75 14.49 0.64
N LEU A 194 0.33 14.79 1.86
CA LEU A 194 -0.99 15.33 2.17
C LEU A 194 -0.85 16.83 2.45
N LYS A 195 -1.56 17.70 1.75
CA LYS A 195 -1.45 19.15 1.96
C LYS A 195 -2.79 19.70 2.42
N LEU A 196 -2.76 20.64 3.35
CA LEU A 196 -3.94 21.46 3.65
C LEU A 196 -4.13 22.46 2.50
N THR A 197 -5.27 22.42 1.81
CA THR A 197 -5.58 23.32 0.69
C THR A 197 -6.39 24.53 1.14
N GLY A 198 -7.26 24.34 2.13
CA GLY A 198 -8.20 25.37 2.52
C GLY A 198 -8.92 25.04 3.81
N ASN A 199 -9.64 26.04 4.29
CA ASN A 199 -10.50 25.97 5.47
C ASN A 199 -11.84 26.56 5.05
N VAL A 200 -12.83 25.71 4.81
CA VAL A 200 -14.19 26.16 4.47
C VAL A 200 -14.93 26.42 5.77
N ILE A 201 -15.49 27.63 5.91
CA ILE A 201 -16.33 27.99 7.05
C ILE A 201 -17.77 28.02 6.56
N GLU A 202 -18.58 27.09 7.03
CA GLU A 202 -20.03 27.08 6.82
C GLU A 202 -20.69 27.86 7.96
N ASN A 203 -21.55 28.82 7.60
CA ASN A 203 -22.25 29.66 8.57
C ASN A 203 -23.76 29.46 8.43
N ASP A 204 -24.40 28.94 9.48
CA ASP A 204 -25.85 28.81 9.56
C ASP A 204 -26.45 30.08 10.17
N LYS A 205 -27.44 30.64 9.47
CA LYS A 205 -28.13 31.87 9.90
C LYS A 205 -29.64 31.65 9.90
N VAL A 206 -30.31 32.13 10.94
CA VAL A 206 -31.78 32.27 10.94
C VAL A 206 -32.13 33.72 10.63
N VAL A 207 -33.06 33.90 9.70
CA VAL A 207 -33.60 35.20 9.32
C VAL A 207 -35.02 35.29 9.89
N SER A 208 -35.26 36.25 10.76
CA SER A 208 -36.61 36.51 11.29
C SER A 208 -37.51 37.10 10.20
N SER A 209 -38.76 36.61 10.11
CA SER A 209 -39.77 37.08 9.14
C SER A 209 -40.44 38.40 9.55
N LEU A 210 -40.17 38.92 10.76
CA LEU A 210 -40.79 40.14 11.28
C LEU A 210 -39.90 41.37 11.02
N ASP A 211 -40.29 42.10 9.98
CA ASP A 211 -40.08 43.53 9.62
C ASP A 211 -38.69 44.20 9.73
N THR A 212 -37.63 43.50 10.14
CA THR A 212 -36.26 44.06 10.13
C THR A 212 -35.20 43.16 9.49
N ARG A 213 -35.58 41.98 8.94
CA ARG A 213 -34.66 41.01 8.31
C ARG A 213 -33.36 40.79 9.09
N LYS A 214 -33.42 40.84 10.43
CA LYS A 214 -32.24 40.60 11.26
C LYS A 214 -31.85 39.13 11.09
N SER A 215 -30.65 38.91 10.54
CA SER A 215 -30.02 37.60 10.46
C SER A 215 -29.21 37.37 11.73
N ILE A 216 -29.51 36.31 12.47
CA ILE A 216 -28.72 35.87 13.62
C ILE A 216 -27.95 34.62 13.19
N GLN A 217 -26.64 34.63 13.41
CA GLN A 217 -25.75 33.51 13.11
C GLN A 217 -25.77 32.53 14.27
N ILE A 218 -26.19 31.29 14.01
CA ILE A 218 -26.46 30.28 15.05
C ILE A 218 -25.30 29.30 15.17
N LYS A 219 -24.68 28.92 14.05
CA LYS A 219 -23.64 27.90 14.03
C LYS A 219 -22.58 28.24 12.98
N ASP A 220 -21.33 28.15 13.39
CA ASP A 220 -20.17 28.25 12.50
C ASP A 220 -19.47 26.90 12.51
N GLN A 221 -19.24 26.30 11.35
CA GLN A 221 -18.58 25.01 11.21
C GLN A 221 -17.34 25.16 10.33
N LEU A 222 -16.20 24.72 10.85
CA LEU A 222 -14.93 24.72 10.12
C LEU A 222 -14.70 23.34 9.51
N ARG A 223 -14.55 23.29 8.19
CA ARG A 223 -14.22 22.09 7.43
C ARG A 223 -12.88 22.27 6.71
N PRO A 224 -11.79 21.73 7.25
CA PRO A 224 -10.51 21.73 6.57
C PRO A 224 -10.55 20.85 5.32
N GLU A 225 -10.01 21.37 4.24
CA GLU A 225 -9.83 20.67 2.98
C GLU A 225 -8.37 20.26 2.80
N TYR A 226 -8.17 19.06 2.28
CA TYR A 226 -6.87 18.47 2.03
C TYR A 226 -6.74 18.01 0.58
N GLU A 227 -5.52 18.07 0.06
CA GLU A 227 -5.15 17.47 -1.20
C GLU A 227 -4.14 16.35 -0.93
N LEU A 228 -4.52 15.12 -1.24
CA LEU A 228 -3.62 13.98 -1.21
C LEU A 228 -2.96 13.83 -2.58
N GLN A 229 -1.64 14.06 -2.62
CA GLN A 229 -0.83 13.89 -3.80
C GLN A 229 -0.10 12.54 -3.76
N LEU A 230 -0.40 11.65 -4.70
CA LEU A 230 0.18 10.31 -4.82
C LEU A 230 1.04 10.17 -6.08
N ILE A 231 2.21 9.57 -5.95
CA ILE A 231 3.08 9.17 -7.07
C ILE A 231 2.86 7.69 -7.32
N MET A 232 2.16 7.36 -8.41
CA MET A 232 1.78 5.97 -8.68
C MET A 232 2.89 5.19 -9.39
N PRO A 233 3.20 3.96 -8.95
CA PRO A 233 4.27 3.16 -9.54
C PRO A 233 3.92 2.51 -10.90
N GLY A 234 2.63 2.31 -11.18
CA GLY A 234 2.14 1.65 -12.40
C GLY A 234 0.63 1.44 -12.39
N ALA A 235 0.01 1.29 -13.56
CA ALA A 235 -1.45 1.20 -13.69
C ALA A 235 -2.03 -0.05 -12.99
N GLU A 236 -1.36 -1.20 -13.09
CA GLU A 236 -1.82 -2.46 -12.50
C GLU A 236 -1.91 -2.40 -10.96
N SER A 237 -0.84 -1.91 -10.32
CA SER A 237 -0.82 -1.65 -8.88
C SER A 237 -1.74 -0.50 -8.46
N THR A 238 -2.05 0.42 -9.38
CA THR A 238 -2.94 1.55 -9.11
C THR A 238 -4.37 1.07 -9.01
N PHE A 239 -4.85 0.29 -9.97
CA PHE A 239 -6.26 -0.07 -10.01
C PHE A 239 -6.67 -0.92 -8.81
N SER A 240 -5.91 -1.97 -8.48
CA SER A 240 -6.23 -2.82 -7.32
C SER A 240 -6.36 -2.03 -6.03
N VAL A 241 -5.42 -1.13 -5.75
CA VAL A 241 -5.43 -0.33 -4.52
C VAL A 241 -6.43 0.83 -4.57
N LEU A 242 -6.58 1.49 -5.71
CA LEU A 242 -7.51 2.60 -5.87
C LEU A 242 -8.96 2.11 -5.76
N TYR A 243 -9.29 0.95 -6.33
CA TYR A 243 -10.64 0.40 -6.20
C TYR A 243 -11.00 0.10 -4.74
N ASP A 244 -10.08 -0.51 -3.99
CA ASP A 244 -10.30 -0.77 -2.57
C ASP A 244 -10.51 0.54 -1.79
N TYR A 245 -9.70 1.56 -2.07
CA TYR A 245 -9.86 2.90 -1.52
C TYR A 245 -11.21 3.55 -1.85
N LEU A 246 -11.67 3.45 -3.10
CA LEU A 246 -12.91 4.08 -3.56
C LEU A 246 -14.17 3.55 -2.86
N PHE A 247 -14.11 2.32 -2.34
CA PHE A 247 -15.22 1.65 -1.68
C PHE A 247 -15.02 1.47 -0.16
N ALA A 248 -14.02 2.13 0.42
CA ALA A 248 -13.79 2.10 1.86
C ALA A 248 -14.88 2.87 2.61
N GLU A 249 -15.30 2.34 3.76
CA GLU A 249 -16.22 3.03 4.69
C GLU A 249 -15.46 4.09 5.47
N THR A 250 -14.25 3.77 5.93
CA THR A 250 -13.37 4.70 6.62
C THR A 250 -12.04 4.76 5.90
N VAL A 251 -11.56 5.98 5.71
CA VAL A 251 -10.26 6.29 5.14
C VAL A 251 -9.48 7.11 6.16
N LEU A 252 -8.34 6.59 6.60
CA LEU A 252 -7.40 7.31 7.44
C LEU A 252 -6.11 7.56 6.66
N VAL A 253 -5.58 8.78 6.72
CA VAL A 253 -4.33 9.12 6.05
C VAL A 253 -3.30 9.59 7.06
N SER A 254 -2.11 8.98 7.01
CA SER A 254 -0.92 9.42 7.75
C SER A 254 0.12 9.96 6.78
N ASP A 255 0.65 11.16 7.06
CA ASP A 255 1.76 11.73 6.30
C ASP A 255 3.06 11.63 7.11
N TYR A 256 4.13 11.20 6.44
CA TYR A 256 5.47 11.03 7.00
C TYR A 256 6.44 12.12 6.50
N ASN A 257 5.92 13.16 5.83
CA ASN A 257 6.70 14.32 5.44
C ASN A 257 7.07 15.20 6.64
N ILE A 258 8.33 15.08 7.09
CA ILE A 258 8.95 15.82 8.21
C ILE A 258 8.76 17.35 8.14
N PHE A 259 8.70 17.94 6.94
CA PHE A 259 8.60 19.40 6.75
C PHE A 259 7.18 19.87 6.43
N ASN A 260 6.18 19.03 6.67
CA ASN A 260 4.82 19.37 6.32
C ASN A 260 4.19 20.29 7.38
N PHE A 261 3.36 21.24 6.94
CA PHE A 261 2.57 22.05 7.86
C PHE A 261 1.37 21.24 8.31
N VAL A 262 1.29 20.96 9.61
CA VAL A 262 0.29 20.07 10.19
C VAL A 262 -0.82 20.87 10.85
N HIS A 263 -2.03 20.70 10.35
CA HIS A 263 -3.24 21.22 10.97
C HIS A 263 -4.20 20.05 11.23
N GLN A 264 -4.27 19.56 12.47
CA GLN A 264 -5.26 18.56 12.87
C GLN A 264 -6.28 19.23 13.79
N PRO A 265 -7.57 19.30 13.42
CA PRO A 265 -8.59 19.99 14.22
C PRO A 265 -8.75 19.43 15.62
N ASN A 266 -8.63 18.10 15.76
CA ASN A 266 -8.80 17.40 17.04
C ASN A 266 -7.56 17.47 17.95
N LEU A 267 -6.40 17.86 17.42
CA LEU A 267 -5.12 17.84 18.14
C LEU A 267 -4.30 19.11 17.81
N PRO A 268 -4.68 20.27 18.37
CA PRO A 268 -3.91 21.50 18.21
C PRO A 268 -2.52 21.31 18.84
N GLY A 269 -1.49 21.19 18.00
CA GLY A 269 -0.11 20.87 18.42
C GLY A 269 0.45 19.58 17.80
N ALA A 270 -0.33 18.85 17.02
CA ALA A 270 0.19 17.73 16.24
C ALA A 270 1.35 18.18 15.32
N GLN A 271 2.48 17.50 15.42
CA GLN A 271 3.66 17.77 14.59
C GLN A 271 3.67 16.95 13.29
N ASN A 272 2.81 15.93 13.21
CA ASN A 272 2.70 15.03 12.07
C ASN A 272 1.24 14.70 11.82
N TYR A 273 0.87 14.53 10.56
CA TYR A 273 -0.43 13.97 10.21
C TYR A 273 -0.44 12.47 10.53
N ARG A 274 -1.15 12.09 11.59
CA ARG A 274 -1.31 10.70 12.01
C ARG A 274 -2.78 10.31 11.93
N SER A 275 -3.06 9.31 11.09
CA SER A 275 -4.37 8.67 10.90
C SER A 275 -5.53 9.66 10.87
N ILE A 276 -5.41 10.70 10.03
CA ILE A 276 -6.47 11.69 9.86
C ILE A 276 -7.63 11.02 9.13
N PRO A 277 -8.84 11.05 9.69
CA PRO A 277 -10.03 10.61 8.99
C PRO A 277 -10.41 11.63 7.91
N LEU A 278 -10.42 11.17 6.67
CA LEU A 278 -10.66 11.99 5.50
C LEU A 278 -11.73 11.32 4.64
N LYS A 279 -12.69 12.11 4.16
CA LYS A 279 -13.64 11.69 3.13
C LYS A 279 -13.30 12.38 1.82
N ARG A 280 -13.54 11.68 0.72
CA ARG A 280 -13.20 12.15 -0.62
C ARG A 280 -14.30 13.07 -1.14
N THR A 281 -13.93 14.28 -1.56
CA THR A 281 -14.86 15.25 -2.18
C THR A 281 -14.79 15.26 -3.69
N GLY A 282 -13.66 14.83 -4.27
CA GLY A 282 -13.47 14.77 -5.71
C GLY A 282 -12.26 13.93 -6.12
N THR A 283 -12.26 13.48 -7.37
CA THR A 283 -11.07 12.90 -8.01
C THR A 283 -10.75 13.68 -9.26
N GLU A 284 -9.67 14.43 -9.21
CA GLU A 284 -9.12 15.03 -10.41
C GLU A 284 -8.00 14.12 -10.94
N PHE A 285 -8.31 13.38 -11.99
CA PHE A 285 -7.29 12.76 -12.82
C PHE A 285 -6.67 13.82 -13.70
N THR A 286 -5.86 14.70 -13.09
CA THR A 286 -5.11 15.69 -13.85
C THR A 286 -3.70 15.15 -14.03
N PRO A 287 -3.41 14.36 -15.09
CA PRO A 287 -2.04 14.03 -15.42
C PRO A 287 -1.34 15.36 -15.69
N SER A 288 -0.48 15.78 -14.76
CA SER A 288 0.32 16.98 -14.98
C SER A 288 1.11 16.80 -16.26
N ARG A 289 0.76 17.58 -17.30
CA ARG A 289 1.43 17.53 -18.62
C ARG A 289 2.94 17.80 -18.51
N LYS A 290 3.39 18.38 -17.38
CA LYS A 290 4.79 18.71 -17.08
C LYS A 290 5.49 17.71 -16.15
N ALA A 291 4.75 16.82 -15.49
CA ALA A 291 5.36 15.87 -14.56
C ALA A 291 5.88 14.65 -15.31
N ARG A 292 7.18 14.36 -15.18
CA ARG A 292 7.79 13.11 -15.67
C ARG A 292 7.17 11.85 -15.05
N ARG A 293 6.41 11.98 -13.96
CA ARG A 293 5.69 10.90 -13.28
C ARG A 293 4.22 11.25 -13.17
N LYS A 294 3.35 10.25 -13.36
CA LYS A 294 1.91 10.41 -13.15
C LYS A 294 1.66 10.64 -11.65
N THR A 295 1.33 11.87 -11.32
CA THR A 295 0.85 12.26 -9.99
C THR A 295 -0.68 12.24 -10.01
N PHE A 296 -1.28 11.76 -8.93
CA PHE A 296 -2.72 11.74 -8.72
C PHE A 296 -3.02 12.64 -7.54
N ASN A 297 -3.93 13.59 -7.75
CA ASN A 297 -4.36 14.51 -6.72
C ASN A 297 -5.80 14.15 -6.36
N ILE A 298 -6.04 13.87 -5.09
CA ILE A 298 -7.34 13.51 -4.58
C ILE A 298 -7.75 14.60 -3.60
N ALA A 299 -8.86 15.28 -3.91
CA ALA A 299 -9.45 16.26 -3.02
C ALA A 299 -10.18 15.52 -1.89
N MET A 300 -9.87 15.90 -0.67
CA MET A 300 -10.38 15.30 0.55
C MET A 300 -10.86 16.40 1.49
N GLU A 301 -11.83 16.09 2.32
CA GLU A 301 -12.26 16.92 3.43
C GLU A 301 -12.16 16.11 4.72
N TYR A 302 -12.07 16.81 5.85
CA TYR A 302 -12.11 16.17 7.15
C TYR A 302 -13.45 15.44 7.36
N ASP A 303 -13.40 14.20 7.81
CA ASP A 303 -14.62 13.37 7.93
C ASP A 303 -15.49 13.76 9.13
N TYR A 304 -14.90 14.34 10.18
CA TYR A 304 -15.65 14.73 11.36
C TYR A 304 -16.19 16.16 11.28
N ASP A 305 -17.49 16.30 11.55
CA ASP A 305 -18.20 17.58 11.69
C ASP A 305 -18.13 18.13 13.13
N ASN A 306 -17.04 17.89 13.85
CA ASN A 306 -16.95 18.14 15.29
C ASN A 306 -16.35 19.51 15.66
N VAL A 307 -15.88 20.31 14.70
CA VAL A 307 -15.39 21.67 14.95
C VAL A 307 -16.47 22.67 14.57
N PHE A 308 -17.37 22.92 15.53
CA PHE A 308 -18.38 23.95 15.38
C PHE A 308 -18.47 24.84 16.62
N LYS A 309 -18.78 26.12 16.38
CA LYS A 309 -19.13 27.09 17.41
C LYS A 309 -20.64 27.29 17.36
N ILE A 310 -21.31 27.09 18.48
CA ILE A 310 -22.72 27.50 18.66
C ILE A 310 -22.72 28.90 19.27
N ASN A 311 -23.37 29.84 18.61
CA ASN A 311 -23.63 31.15 19.21
C ASN A 311 -24.98 31.05 19.93
N CYS A 312 -24.95 31.09 21.27
CA CYS A 312 -26.14 31.15 22.12
C CYS A 312 -26.61 32.60 22.31
#